data_AF-A0A090BUY2-F1
#
_entry.id   AF-A0A090BUY2-F1
#
_cell.length_a   1.000
_cell.length_b   1.000
_cell.length_c   1.000
_cell.angle_alpha   90.00
_cell.angle_beta   90.00
_cell.angle_gamma   90.00
#
_symmetry.space_group_name_H-M   'P 1'
#
loop_
_entity.id
_entity.type
_entity.pdbx_description
1 polymer ?
#
loop_
_entity_poly.entity_id
_entity_poly.type
_entity_poly.pdbx_seq_one_letter_code
_entity_poly.pdbx_strand_id
1 'polypeptide(L)'
;MFKIYQFIEFLSAAIMFLVTLVFLTALAIVIQYIQIESGLERLLYTQPLIILLIVCWPVFFIERIIYLIFCQHTWKSYFWLVVITLLPPIRLATRRCNQPDFIWLLTWQLINSPLYTKLEKRFLLPILLLSLLMSPFWVTELFFPDKLNNHELLYHLVNLGNALIWELFVIEFIIMFSLAEKKLHYLKKHWLELSIIVLPMLALASILISRYALLRQLKLINPENLLKIERIRRILNIYRTRSVFNRIFRIFIVIDVVKRFYQHRNPQKYLAVLQEKLAQKEQEIAKIKQQIKQTEQLINKISHE
;
A
#
# COMPACT_ATOMS: atom_id res chain seq x y z
N MET A 1 30.65 5.40 25.81
CA MET A 1 29.68 4.38 25.33
C MET A 1 28.51 4.98 24.55
N PHE A 2 27.80 6.00 25.08
CA PHE A 2 26.61 6.60 24.43
C PHE A 2 26.85 7.23 23.03
N LYS A 3 27.95 7.98 22.83
CA LYS A 3 28.29 8.57 21.52
C LYS A 3 28.61 7.52 20.44
N ILE A 4 29.26 6.42 20.83
CA ILE A 4 29.60 5.31 19.93
C ILE A 4 28.32 4.60 19.48
N TYR A 5 27.39 4.35 20.41
CA TYR A 5 26.08 3.79 20.11
C TYR A 5 25.27 4.68 19.15
N GLN A 6 25.24 6.01 19.38
CA GLN A 6 24.56 6.94 18.47
C GLN A 6 25.13 6.93 17.05
N PHE A 7 26.45 6.82 16.90
CA PHE A 7 27.10 6.74 15.60
C PHE A 7 26.77 5.43 14.87
N ILE A 8 26.80 4.29 15.58
CA ILE A 8 26.40 2.98 15.04
C ILE A 8 24.92 2.98 14.66
N GLU A 9 24.05 3.61 15.46
CA GLU A 9 22.62 3.76 15.18
C GLU A 9 22.38 4.60 13.92
N PHE A 10 23.12 5.70 13.74
CA PHE A 10 23.05 6.53 12.53
C PHE A 10 23.48 5.76 11.28
N LEU A 11 24.63 5.09 11.34
CA LEU A 11 25.17 4.32 10.22
C LEU A 11 24.26 3.14 9.85
N SER A 12 23.77 2.40 10.85
CA SER A 12 22.85 1.29 10.64
C SER A 12 21.50 1.76 10.07
N ALA A 13 20.98 2.91 10.49
CA ALA A 13 19.77 3.49 9.91
C ALA A 13 19.95 3.86 8.43
N ALA A 14 21.09 4.45 8.05
CA ALA A 14 21.41 4.77 6.66
C ALA A 14 21.53 3.51 5.79
N ILE A 15 22.28 2.51 6.26
CA ILE A 15 22.44 1.22 5.56
C ILE A 15 21.07 0.55 5.41
N MET A 16 20.29 0.49 6.48
CA MET A 16 18.97 -0.14 6.44
C MET A 16 17.97 0.59 5.55
N PHE A 17 18.04 1.91 5.48
CA PHE A 17 17.25 2.68 4.53
C PHE A 17 17.58 2.25 3.08
N LEU A 18 18.87 2.16 2.73
CA LEU A 18 19.29 1.75 1.40
C LEU A 18 18.93 0.29 1.09
N VAL A 19 19.15 -0.63 2.03
CA VAL A 19 18.73 -2.04 1.90
C VAL A 19 17.21 -2.14 1.72
N THR A 20 16.44 -1.31 2.42
CA THR A 20 14.98 -1.28 2.26
C THR A 20 14.55 -0.79 0.88
N LEU A 21 15.20 0.25 0.35
CA LEU A 21 14.94 0.71 -1.01
C LEU A 21 15.24 -0.38 -2.04
N VAL A 22 16.44 -0.99 -1.97
CA VAL A 22 16.83 -2.08 -2.86
C VAL A 22 15.84 -3.25 -2.80
N PHE A 23 15.44 -3.65 -1.59
CA PHE A 23 14.44 -4.69 -1.39
C PHE A 23 13.08 -4.32 -2.01
N LEU A 24 12.65 -3.07 -1.83
CA LEU A 24 11.36 -2.59 -2.32
C LEU A 24 11.35 -2.46 -3.85
N THR A 25 12.44 -2.00 -4.47
CA THR A 25 12.61 -2.00 -5.93
C THR A 25 12.54 -3.42 -6.49
N ALA A 26 13.29 -4.36 -5.91
CA ALA A 26 13.27 -5.76 -6.34
C ALA A 26 11.87 -6.38 -6.17
N LEU A 27 11.19 -6.07 -5.06
CA LEU A 27 9.84 -6.53 -4.78
C LEU A 27 8.85 -5.95 -5.79
N ALA A 28 8.95 -4.65 -6.11
CA ALA A 28 8.10 -3.98 -7.08
C ALA A 28 8.19 -4.63 -8.47
N ILE A 29 9.41 -4.92 -8.92
CA ILE A 29 9.65 -5.60 -10.20
C ILE A 29 9.03 -7.00 -10.17
N VAL A 30 9.32 -7.80 -9.14
CA VAL A 30 8.78 -9.17 -9.04
C VAL A 30 7.24 -9.16 -9.01
N ILE A 31 6.63 -8.24 -8.26
CA ILE A 31 5.17 -8.05 -8.19
C ILE A 31 4.58 -7.70 -9.55
N GLN A 32 5.23 -6.87 -10.34
CA GLN A 32 4.68 -6.49 -11.64
C GLN A 32 4.78 -7.64 -12.64
N TYR A 33 5.92 -8.33 -12.68
CA TYR A 33 6.14 -9.42 -13.64
C TYR A 33 5.37 -10.70 -13.27
N ILE A 34 5.03 -10.92 -12.00
CA ILE A 34 4.15 -12.03 -11.57
C ILE A 34 2.66 -11.79 -11.89
N GLN A 35 2.29 -10.55 -12.22
CA GLN A 35 0.93 -10.22 -12.63
C GLN A 35 0.64 -10.62 -14.08
N ILE A 36 1.68 -10.88 -14.87
CA ILE A 36 1.58 -11.21 -16.29
C ILE A 36 1.87 -12.70 -16.48
N GLU A 37 1.08 -13.36 -17.31
CA GLU A 37 1.28 -14.76 -17.67
C GLU A 37 2.64 -14.92 -18.37
N SER A 38 3.48 -15.87 -17.93
CA SER A 38 4.89 -16.03 -18.34
C SER A 38 5.82 -14.83 -18.13
N GLY A 39 5.39 -13.77 -17.42
CA GLY A 39 6.18 -12.55 -17.27
C GLY A 39 7.54 -12.76 -16.58
N LEU A 40 7.57 -13.58 -15.52
CA LEU A 40 8.80 -13.95 -14.83
C LEU A 40 9.81 -14.71 -15.70
N GLU A 41 9.34 -15.45 -16.71
CA GLU A 41 10.23 -16.20 -17.62
C GLU A 41 10.89 -15.28 -18.65
N ARG A 42 10.21 -14.18 -19.02
CA ARG A 42 10.73 -13.16 -19.95
C ARG A 42 11.79 -12.25 -19.31
N LEU A 43 11.91 -12.24 -17.98
CA LEU A 43 12.87 -11.37 -17.29
C LEU A 43 14.21 -12.09 -17.13
N LEU A 44 15.25 -11.62 -17.84
CA LEU A 44 16.60 -12.20 -17.83
C LEU A 44 17.18 -12.39 -16.41
N TYR A 45 16.83 -11.48 -15.49
CA TYR A 45 17.41 -11.41 -14.14
C TYR A 45 16.45 -11.89 -13.03
N THR A 46 15.50 -12.79 -13.36
CA THR A 46 14.54 -13.30 -12.37
C THR A 46 15.20 -14.01 -11.19
N GLN A 47 16.14 -14.92 -11.45
CA GLN A 47 16.83 -15.67 -10.38
C GLN A 47 17.60 -14.76 -9.42
N PRO A 48 18.49 -13.84 -9.88
CA PRO A 48 19.21 -12.96 -8.97
C PRO A 48 18.28 -12.01 -8.20
N LEU A 49 17.16 -11.56 -8.78
CA LEU A 49 16.17 -10.74 -8.05
C LEU A 49 15.50 -11.50 -6.91
N ILE A 50 15.13 -12.76 -7.14
CA ILE A 50 14.55 -13.61 -6.09
C ILE A 50 15.59 -13.90 -5.01
N ILE A 51 16.83 -14.21 -5.38
CA ILE A 51 17.92 -14.44 -4.43
C ILE A 51 18.16 -13.17 -3.60
N LEU A 52 18.19 -12.00 -4.23
CA LEU A 52 18.34 -10.71 -3.55
C LEU A 52 17.24 -10.50 -2.48
N LEU A 53 15.97 -10.77 -2.82
CA LEU A 53 14.87 -10.69 -1.85
C LEU A 53 15.05 -11.65 -0.68
N ILE A 54 15.50 -12.89 -0.94
CA ILE A 54 15.73 -13.90 0.10
C ILE A 54 16.93 -13.52 0.98
N VAL A 55 18.02 -13.01 0.40
CA VAL A 55 19.25 -12.64 1.10
C VAL A 55 19.08 -11.36 1.93
N CYS A 56 18.29 -10.40 1.46
CA CYS A 56 17.98 -9.20 2.23
C CYS A 56 17.13 -9.52 3.47
N TRP A 57 16.27 -10.54 3.42
CA TRP A 57 15.37 -10.92 4.51
C TRP A 57 16.07 -11.15 5.87
N PRO A 58 17.12 -12.01 5.98
CA PRO A 58 17.81 -12.23 7.25
C PRO A 58 18.48 -10.96 7.80
N VAL A 59 18.87 -10.00 6.94
CA VAL A 59 19.45 -8.72 7.38
C VAL A 59 18.45 -7.93 8.24
N PHE A 60 17.19 -7.86 7.82
CA PHE A 60 16.12 -7.22 8.61
C PHE A 60 15.82 -7.97 9.91
N PHE A 61 15.86 -9.30 9.87
CA PHE A 61 15.63 -10.12 11.05
C PHE A 61 16.73 -9.92 12.11
N ILE A 62 18.00 -9.98 11.70
CA ILE A 62 19.16 -9.80 12.60
C ILE A 62 19.11 -8.42 13.24
N GLU A 63 18.83 -7.37 12.47
CA GLU A 63 18.76 -6.01 13.00
C GLU A 63 17.61 -5.83 14.00
N ARG A 64 16.47 -6.50 13.79
CA ARG A 64 15.38 -6.49 14.76
C ARG A 64 15.70 -7.27 16.03
N ILE A 65 16.47 -8.36 15.94
CA ILE A 65 17.00 -9.06 17.12
C ILE A 65 17.93 -8.14 17.90
N ILE A 66 18.87 -7.48 17.23
CA ILE A 66 19.78 -6.51 17.86
C ILE A 66 18.96 -5.40 18.54
N TYR A 67 17.95 -4.85 17.86
CA TYR A 67 17.05 -3.85 18.44
C TYR A 67 16.36 -4.36 19.71
N LEU A 68 15.88 -5.62 19.74
CA LEU A 68 15.28 -6.19 20.94
C LEU A 68 16.28 -6.32 22.09
N ILE A 69 17.52 -6.74 21.84
CA ILE A 69 18.54 -6.93 22.88
C ILE A 69 18.90 -5.60 23.56
N PHE A 70 19.01 -4.50 22.78
CA PHE A 70 19.44 -3.21 23.30
C PHE A 70 18.31 -2.30 23.81
N CYS A 71 17.05 -2.55 23.41
CA CYS A 71 15.92 -1.69 23.76
C CYS A 71 15.00 -2.31 24.82
N GLN A 72 14.31 -1.46 25.58
CA GLN A 72 13.34 -1.92 26.58
C GLN A 72 12.28 -2.84 25.97
N HIS A 73 12.06 -3.96 26.66
CA HIS A 73 11.17 -5.01 26.21
C HIS A 73 9.73 -4.62 26.51
N THR A 74 8.95 -4.38 25.46
CA THR A 74 7.50 -4.23 25.56
C THR A 74 6.84 -5.25 24.64
N TRP A 75 5.61 -5.66 24.93
CA TRP A 75 4.86 -6.55 24.05
C TRP A 75 4.71 -5.99 22.62
N LYS A 76 4.67 -4.66 22.50
CA LYS A 76 4.70 -3.95 21.21
C LYS A 76 5.99 -4.21 20.42
N SER A 77 7.14 -4.33 21.08
CA SER A 77 8.42 -4.61 20.43
C SER A 77 8.43 -5.98 19.74
N TYR A 78 7.86 -7.01 20.36
CA TYR A 78 7.72 -8.34 19.75
C TYR A 78 6.75 -8.33 18.55
N PHE A 79 5.63 -7.61 18.67
CA PHE A 79 4.70 -7.43 17.55
C PHE A 79 5.39 -6.77 16.34
N TRP A 80 6.16 -5.70 16.58
CA TRP A 80 6.91 -5.04 15.50
C TRP A 80 8.02 -5.92 14.90
N LEU A 81 8.64 -6.82 15.67
CA LEU A 81 9.57 -7.81 15.12
C LEU A 81 8.87 -8.67 14.06
N VAL A 82 7.70 -9.23 14.39
CA VAL A 82 6.94 -10.08 13.47
C VAL A 82 6.53 -9.30 12.23
N VAL A 83 6.01 -8.08 12.41
CA VAL A 83 5.55 -7.23 11.30
C VAL A 83 6.71 -6.85 10.37
N ILE A 84 7.86 -6.43 10.89
CA ILE A 84 9.01 -6.03 10.06
C ILE A 84 9.67 -7.23 9.41
N THR A 85 9.70 -8.37 10.08
CA THR A 85 10.21 -9.61 9.47
C THR A 85 9.31 -10.04 8.33
N LEU A 86 7.99 -9.94 8.46
CA LEU A 86 7.05 -10.32 7.40
C LEU A 86 6.99 -9.29 6.26
N LEU A 87 7.09 -8.00 6.61
CA LEU A 87 7.01 -6.87 5.70
C LEU A 87 8.21 -5.94 5.92
N PRO A 88 9.40 -6.30 5.37
CA PRO A 88 10.63 -5.54 5.53
C PRO A 88 10.53 -4.04 5.24
N PRO A 89 9.74 -3.59 4.22
CA PRO A 89 9.58 -2.16 3.94
C PRO A 89 9.09 -1.31 5.11
N ILE A 90 8.33 -1.91 6.03
CA ILE A 90 7.83 -1.23 7.23
C ILE A 90 8.97 -0.77 8.16
N ARG A 91 10.19 -1.29 7.95
CA ARG A 91 11.40 -0.81 8.63
C ARG A 91 11.62 0.71 8.48
N LEU A 92 11.19 1.33 7.38
CA LEU A 92 11.25 2.79 7.18
C LEU A 92 10.40 3.56 8.21
N ALA A 93 9.36 2.91 8.75
CA ALA A 93 8.46 3.48 9.75
C ALA A 93 8.94 3.29 11.20
N THR A 94 10.14 2.74 11.41
CA THR A 94 10.63 2.47 12.75
C THR A 94 11.16 3.72 13.42
N ARG A 95 10.87 3.79 14.73
CA ARG A 95 11.25 4.90 15.59
C ARG A 95 12.55 4.59 16.29
N ARG A 96 13.24 5.64 16.72
CA ARG A 96 14.44 5.54 17.52
C ARG A 96 14.15 4.86 18.87
N CYS A 97 15.08 4.04 19.34
CA CYS A 97 14.93 3.25 20.56
C CYS A 97 14.70 4.11 21.82
N ASN A 98 15.56 5.11 22.02
CA ASN A 98 15.55 5.98 23.20
C ASN A 98 14.64 7.20 23.05
N GLN A 99 14.22 7.53 21.83
CA GLN A 99 13.43 8.73 21.54
C GLN A 99 12.37 8.40 20.48
N PRO A 100 11.19 7.92 20.89
CA PRO A 100 10.17 7.43 19.95
C PRO A 100 9.60 8.52 19.03
N ASP A 101 9.93 9.78 19.29
CA ASP A 101 9.53 10.94 18.48
C ASP A 101 10.46 11.18 17.29
N PHE A 102 11.54 10.41 17.13
CA PHE A 102 12.42 10.53 15.97
C PHE A 102 12.19 9.40 14.96
N ILE A 103 12.09 9.80 13.69
CA ILE A 103 12.06 8.91 12.53
C ILE A 103 13.26 9.20 11.63
N TRP A 104 13.74 8.18 10.94
CA TRP A 104 14.80 8.32 9.96
C TRP A 104 14.24 8.64 8.57
N LEU A 105 14.45 9.87 8.11
CA LEU A 105 14.10 10.34 6.75
C LEU A 105 15.34 10.97 6.12
N LEU A 106 16.27 10.13 5.65
CA LEU A 106 17.68 10.44 5.30
C LEU A 106 18.53 11.01 6.46
N THR A 107 17.88 11.65 7.43
CA THR A 107 18.42 12.12 8.70
C THR A 107 17.38 11.89 9.79
N TRP A 108 17.79 11.82 11.06
CA TRP A 108 16.86 11.81 12.19
C TRP A 108 16.06 13.11 12.24
N GLN A 109 14.74 13.02 12.10
CA GLN A 109 13.82 14.15 12.18
C GLN A 109 12.78 13.90 13.27
N LEU A 110 12.42 14.97 13.98
CA LEU A 110 11.41 14.92 15.02
C LEU A 110 10.00 14.91 14.39
N ILE A 111 9.16 13.98 14.81
CA ILE A 111 7.78 13.83 14.38
C ILE A 111 6.96 14.96 15.01
N ASN A 112 6.68 15.97 14.20
CA ASN A 112 5.91 17.14 14.57
C ASN A 112 4.78 17.36 13.57
N SER A 113 3.64 17.89 14.03
CA SER A 113 2.53 18.34 13.16
C SER A 113 3.00 19.21 11.97
N PRO A 114 3.88 20.23 12.14
CA PRO A 114 4.42 20.99 11.00
C PRO A 114 5.24 20.16 10.00
N LEU A 115 5.97 19.14 10.44
CA LEU A 115 6.70 18.24 9.53
C LEU A 115 5.71 17.41 8.71
N TYR A 116 4.66 16.90 9.34
CA TYR A 116 3.59 16.18 8.69
C TYR A 116 2.91 17.04 7.62
N THR A 117 2.48 18.27 7.95
CA THR A 117 1.82 19.16 6.98
C THR A 117 2.76 19.57 5.84
N LYS A 118 4.06 19.76 6.11
CA LYS A 118 5.05 20.09 5.07
C LYS A 118 5.24 18.92 4.10
N LEU A 119 5.33 17.70 4.61
CA LEU A 119 5.47 16.50 3.79
C LEU A 119 4.17 16.18 3.05
N GLU A 120 3.00 16.30 3.69
CA GLU A 120 1.69 16.16 3.03
C GLU A 120 1.62 17.08 1.81
N LYS A 121 1.94 18.38 1.98
CA LYS A 121 1.96 19.34 0.86
C LYS A 121 2.98 18.97 -0.22
N ARG A 122 4.16 18.48 0.17
CA ARG A 122 5.22 18.11 -0.78
C ARG A 122 4.87 16.85 -1.56
N PHE A 123 4.16 15.89 -0.95
CA PHE A 123 3.76 14.64 -1.58
C PHE A 123 2.48 14.76 -2.41
N LEU A 124 1.63 15.77 -2.17
CA LEU A 124 0.44 16.03 -3.01
C LEU A 124 0.77 16.13 -4.52
N LEU A 125 1.86 16.82 -4.88
CA LEU A 125 2.23 17.01 -6.29
C LEU A 125 2.81 15.73 -6.92
N PRO A 126 3.79 15.03 -6.30
CA PRO A 126 4.23 13.70 -6.73
C PRO A 126 3.09 12.72 -6.92
N ILE A 127 2.15 12.58 -5.98
CA ILE A 127 1.00 11.67 -6.09
C ILE A 127 0.19 11.99 -7.36
N LEU A 128 -0.08 13.28 -7.61
CA LEU A 128 -0.85 13.69 -8.77
C LEU A 128 -0.12 13.38 -10.07
N LEU A 129 1.16 13.71 -10.14
CA LEU A 129 1.99 13.39 -11.31
C LEU A 129 2.06 11.89 -11.54
N LEU A 130 2.23 11.09 -10.49
CA LEU A 130 2.27 9.63 -10.57
C LEU A 130 0.93 9.04 -11.00
N SER A 131 -0.18 9.57 -10.48
CA SER A 131 -1.54 9.15 -10.86
C SER A 131 -1.82 9.47 -12.33
N LEU A 132 -1.37 10.65 -12.79
CA LEU A 132 -1.49 11.05 -14.19
C LEU A 132 -0.59 10.20 -15.09
N LEU A 133 0.64 9.94 -14.67
CA LEU A 133 1.61 9.13 -15.40
C LEU A 133 1.19 7.66 -15.49
N MET A 134 0.50 7.14 -14.47
CA MET A 134 -0.09 5.80 -14.50
C MET A 134 -1.12 5.64 -15.62
N SER A 135 -1.86 6.70 -15.96
CA SER A 135 -2.92 6.67 -16.96
C SER A 135 -2.46 6.20 -18.35
N PRO A 136 -1.43 6.80 -19.00
CA PRO A 136 -0.96 6.35 -20.31
C PRO A 136 -0.42 4.92 -20.30
N PHE A 137 0.32 4.50 -19.27
CA PHE A 137 0.80 3.12 -19.14
C PHE A 137 -0.35 2.11 -19.14
N TRP A 138 -1.47 2.44 -18.49
CA TRP A 138 -2.64 1.57 -18.47
C TRP A 138 -3.42 1.59 -19.78
N VAL A 139 -3.56 2.76 -20.42
CA VAL A 139 -4.20 2.85 -21.74
C VAL A 139 -3.43 1.96 -22.74
N THR A 140 -2.10 1.96 -22.69
CA THR A 140 -1.31 1.10 -23.58
C THR A 140 -1.53 -0.39 -23.31
N GLU A 141 -1.60 -0.80 -22.05
CA GLU A 141 -1.84 -2.21 -21.66
C GLU A 141 -3.26 -2.67 -22.04
N LEU A 142 -4.25 -1.77 -22.01
CA LEU A 142 -5.65 -2.07 -22.28
C LEU A 142 -6.00 -2.14 -23.77
N PHE A 143 -5.54 -1.16 -24.54
CA PHE A 143 -5.93 -0.99 -25.94
C PHE A 143 -4.98 -1.66 -26.92
N PHE A 144 -3.73 -1.93 -26.52
CA PHE A 144 -2.70 -2.47 -27.41
C PHE A 144 -1.97 -3.70 -26.84
N PRO A 145 -2.69 -4.74 -26.34
CA PRO A 145 -2.05 -5.92 -25.78
C PRO A 145 -1.17 -6.66 -26.80
N ASP A 146 -1.59 -6.73 -28.06
CA ASP A 146 -0.87 -7.44 -29.11
C ASP A 146 0.45 -6.74 -29.47
N LYS A 147 0.44 -5.40 -29.58
CA LYS A 147 1.66 -4.62 -29.83
C LYS A 147 2.63 -4.70 -28.65
N LEU A 148 2.11 -4.72 -27.43
CA LEU A 148 2.93 -4.83 -26.22
C LEU A 148 3.64 -6.19 -26.15
N ASN A 149 2.96 -7.27 -26.53
CA ASN A 149 3.57 -8.60 -26.56
C ASN A 149 4.55 -8.81 -27.71
N ASN A 150 4.36 -8.11 -28.84
CA ASN A 150 5.23 -8.23 -30.01
C ASN A 150 6.52 -7.38 -29.89
N HIS A 151 6.52 -6.33 -29.06
CA HIS A 151 7.68 -5.45 -28.87
C HIS A 151 8.27 -5.60 -27.46
N GLU A 152 9.38 -6.35 -27.37
CA GLU A 152 10.07 -6.66 -26.10
C GLU A 152 10.48 -5.41 -25.30
N LEU A 153 11.04 -4.39 -25.96
CA LEU A 153 11.42 -3.14 -25.28
C LEU A 153 10.21 -2.41 -24.69
N LEU A 154 9.10 -2.34 -25.42
CA LEU A 154 7.88 -1.68 -24.95
C LEU A 154 7.30 -2.44 -23.75
N TYR A 155 7.30 -3.77 -23.82
CA TYR A 155 6.89 -4.64 -22.71
C TYR A 155 7.67 -4.33 -21.42
N HIS A 156 9.00 -4.31 -21.49
CA HIS A 156 9.82 -4.05 -20.31
C HIS A 156 9.67 -2.61 -19.81
N LEU A 157 9.59 -1.62 -20.69
CA LEU A 157 9.40 -0.22 -20.30
C LEU A 157 8.09 0.01 -19.56
N VAL A 158 6.98 -0.54 -20.06
CA VAL A 158 5.66 -0.41 -19.41
C VAL A 158 5.66 -1.09 -18.04
N ASN A 159 6.24 -2.28 -17.94
CA ASN A 159 6.30 -3.01 -16.68
C ASN A 159 7.24 -2.40 -15.66
N LEU A 160 8.43 -1.96 -16.06
CA LEU A 160 9.34 -1.24 -15.16
C LEU A 160 8.73 0.10 -14.73
N GLY A 161 8.05 0.81 -15.63
CA GLY A 161 7.30 2.02 -15.29
C GLY A 161 6.23 1.77 -14.23
N ASN A 162 5.41 0.73 -14.41
CA ASN A 162 4.40 0.34 -13.42
C ASN A 162 5.02 -0.08 -12.07
N ALA A 163 6.15 -0.80 -12.10
CA ALA A 163 6.88 -1.19 -10.88
C ALA A 163 7.40 0.05 -10.13
N LEU A 164 8.03 1.00 -10.84
CA LEU A 164 8.53 2.25 -10.26
C LEU A 164 7.40 3.10 -9.66
N ILE A 165 6.27 3.21 -10.35
CA ILE A 165 5.14 3.98 -9.82
C ILE A 165 4.59 3.32 -8.54
N TRP A 166 4.44 1.99 -8.54
CA TRP A 166 4.04 1.26 -7.33
C TRP A 166 5.04 1.46 -6.19
N GLU A 167 6.34 1.38 -6.46
CA GLU A 167 7.39 1.62 -5.48
C GLU A 167 7.28 3.01 -4.84
N LEU A 168 7.07 4.05 -5.65
CA LEU A 168 6.90 5.41 -5.16
C LEU A 168 5.66 5.56 -4.26
N PHE A 169 4.53 4.96 -4.64
CA PHE A 169 3.33 4.91 -3.79
C PHE A 169 3.60 4.21 -2.46
N VAL A 170 4.33 3.10 -2.46
CA VAL A 170 4.66 2.36 -1.23
C VAL A 170 5.55 3.19 -0.31
N ILE A 171 6.62 3.78 -0.85
CA ILE A 171 7.55 4.60 -0.07
C ILE A 171 6.82 5.78 0.57
N GLU A 172 6.05 6.51 -0.22
CA GLU A 172 5.27 7.65 0.25
C GLU A 172 4.29 7.25 1.35
N PHE A 173 3.50 6.20 1.10
CA PHE A 173 2.52 5.70 2.05
C PHE A 173 3.18 5.28 3.36
N ILE A 174 4.31 4.56 3.32
CA ILE A 174 5.03 4.15 4.53
C ILE A 174 5.54 5.37 5.31
N ILE A 175 6.09 6.38 4.64
CA ILE A 175 6.57 7.62 5.26
C ILE A 175 5.41 8.35 5.94
N MET A 176 4.32 8.62 5.21
CA MET A 176 3.18 9.37 5.71
C MET A 176 2.44 8.61 6.81
N PHE A 177 2.26 7.30 6.66
CA PHE A 177 1.69 6.43 7.69
C PHE A 177 2.52 6.42 8.98
N SER A 178 3.84 6.50 8.87
CA SER A 178 4.73 6.53 10.04
C SER A 178 4.67 7.86 10.80
N LEU A 179 4.46 8.97 10.10
CA LEU A 179 4.33 10.31 10.67
C LEU A 179 2.94 10.58 11.24
N ALA A 180 1.92 9.84 10.79
CA ALA A 180 0.55 10.03 11.24
C ALA A 180 0.38 9.69 12.73
N GLU A 181 -0.19 10.63 13.50
CA GLU A 181 -0.50 10.42 14.92
C GLU A 181 -1.55 9.31 15.12
N LYS A 182 -2.59 9.28 14.28
CA LYS A 182 -3.69 8.30 14.33
C LYS A 182 -3.66 7.39 13.10
N LYS A 183 -2.87 6.31 13.19
CA LYS A 183 -2.68 5.31 12.11
C LYS A 183 -3.98 4.81 11.48
N LEU A 184 -4.98 4.46 12.29
CA LEU A 184 -6.26 3.97 11.78
C LEU A 184 -7.07 5.05 11.05
N HIS A 185 -7.02 6.29 11.53
CA HIS A 185 -7.67 7.41 10.85
C HIS A 185 -7.00 7.69 9.51
N TYR A 186 -5.66 7.64 9.47
CA TYR A 186 -4.89 7.77 8.24
C TYR A 186 -5.27 6.67 7.24
N LEU A 187 -5.32 5.40 7.65
CA LEU A 187 -5.73 4.30 6.78
C LEU A 187 -7.13 4.48 6.20
N LYS A 188 -8.08 4.98 6.99
CA LYS A 188 -9.44 5.27 6.52
C LYS A 188 -9.47 6.44 5.53
N LYS A 189 -8.68 7.49 5.77
CA LYS A 189 -8.58 8.65 4.87
C LYS A 189 -7.89 8.29 3.55
N HIS A 190 -6.86 7.45 3.60
CA HIS A 190 -6.01 7.05 2.48
C HIS A 190 -6.27 5.61 2.01
N TRP A 191 -7.51 5.12 2.15
CA TRP A 191 -7.86 3.73 1.86
C TRP A 191 -7.61 3.35 0.39
N LEU A 192 -7.75 4.30 -0.54
CA LEU A 192 -7.46 4.09 -1.97
C LEU A 192 -5.97 3.84 -2.21
N GLU A 193 -5.08 4.64 -1.62
CA GLU A 193 -3.62 4.43 -1.70
C GLU A 193 -3.23 3.07 -1.11
N LEU A 194 -3.84 2.71 0.03
CA LEU A 194 -3.66 1.38 0.62
C LEU A 194 -4.10 0.26 -0.34
N SER A 195 -5.21 0.42 -1.05
CA SER A 195 -5.66 -0.55 -2.05
C SER A 195 -4.62 -0.74 -3.17
N ILE A 196 -4.03 0.33 -3.71
CA ILE A 196 -2.98 0.25 -4.74
C ILE A 196 -1.79 -0.60 -4.27
N ILE A 197 -1.43 -0.46 -3.00
CA ILE A 197 -0.29 -1.17 -2.42
C ILE A 197 -0.65 -2.63 -2.16
N VAL A 198 -1.79 -2.88 -1.54
CA VAL A 198 -2.18 -4.22 -1.05
C VAL A 198 -2.64 -5.15 -2.18
N LEU A 199 -3.37 -4.66 -3.18
CA LEU A 199 -3.90 -5.50 -4.28
C LEU A 199 -2.78 -6.30 -4.99
N PRO A 200 -1.68 -5.67 -5.43
CA PRO A 200 -0.52 -6.37 -6.00
C PRO A 200 0.13 -7.38 -5.05
N MET A 201 0.17 -7.10 -3.74
CA MET A 201 0.74 -8.01 -2.75
C MET A 201 -0.13 -9.25 -2.53
N LEU A 202 -1.45 -9.13 -2.65
CA LEU A 202 -2.36 -10.29 -2.60
C LEU A 202 -2.10 -11.26 -3.75
N ALA A 203 -1.68 -10.77 -4.92
CA ALA A 203 -1.29 -11.62 -6.04
C ALA A 203 -0.06 -12.49 -5.70
N LEU A 204 0.96 -11.90 -5.07
CA LEU A 204 2.11 -12.66 -4.54
C LEU A 204 1.67 -13.70 -3.52
N ALA A 205 0.85 -13.30 -2.53
CA ALA A 205 0.37 -14.19 -1.48
C ALA A 205 -0.38 -15.40 -2.07
N SER A 206 -1.22 -15.18 -3.08
CA SER A 206 -1.97 -16.26 -3.74
C SER A 206 -1.07 -17.31 -4.38
N ILE A 207 0.06 -16.90 -4.96
CA ILE A 207 1.01 -17.80 -5.62
C ILE A 207 1.87 -18.52 -4.59
N LEU A 208 2.32 -17.83 -3.53
CA LEU A 208 3.04 -18.46 -2.42
C LEU A 208 2.17 -19.52 -1.74
N ILE A 209 0.89 -19.25 -1.51
CA ILE A 209 -0.08 -20.22 -0.98
C ILE A 209 -0.31 -21.36 -1.97
N SER A 210 -0.36 -21.06 -3.28
CA SER A 210 -0.50 -22.09 -4.32
C SER A 210 0.69 -23.05 -4.33
N ARG A 211 1.92 -22.52 -4.33
CA ARG A 211 3.19 -23.29 -4.26
C ARG A 211 3.34 -24.05 -2.95
N TYR A 212 3.02 -23.46 -1.81
CA TYR A 212 3.05 -24.15 -0.52
C TYR A 212 2.10 -25.35 -0.49
N ALA A 213 0.92 -25.23 -1.07
CA ALA A 213 0.00 -26.36 -1.16
C ALA A 213 0.33 -27.35 -2.30
N LEU A 214 1.18 -26.98 -3.27
CA LEU A 214 1.82 -27.94 -4.18
C LEU A 214 2.88 -28.77 -3.42
N LEU A 215 3.68 -28.14 -2.55
CA LEU A 215 4.61 -28.85 -1.64
C LEU A 215 3.86 -29.78 -0.65
N ARG A 216 2.61 -29.44 -0.29
CA ARG A 216 1.70 -30.32 0.47
C ARG A 216 1.26 -31.55 -0.33
N GLN A 217 1.03 -31.45 -1.64
CA GLN A 217 0.72 -32.60 -2.50
C GLN A 217 1.89 -33.60 -2.57
N LEU A 218 3.12 -33.12 -2.37
CA LEU A 218 4.33 -33.94 -2.23
C LEU A 218 4.47 -34.59 -0.83
N LYS A 219 3.44 -34.55 0.03
CA LYS A 219 3.38 -35.21 1.36
C LYS A 219 4.47 -34.82 2.37
N LEU A 220 5.07 -33.63 2.26
CA LEU A 220 6.14 -33.19 3.18
C LEU A 220 5.62 -32.55 4.49
N ILE A 221 4.31 -32.35 4.67
CA ILE A 221 3.74 -31.61 5.81
C ILE A 221 2.41 -32.25 6.25
N ASN A 222 2.26 -32.53 7.56
CA ASN A 222 1.08 -33.20 8.14
C ASN A 222 -0.24 -32.44 7.91
N PRO A 223 -1.35 -33.14 7.57
CA PRO A 223 -2.59 -32.53 7.06
C PRO A 223 -3.65 -32.14 8.11
N GLU A 224 -3.43 -32.38 9.41
CA GLU A 224 -4.53 -32.49 10.38
C GLU A 224 -5.21 -31.18 10.85
N ASN A 225 -4.67 -29.99 10.54
CA ASN A 225 -5.24 -28.71 11.00
C ASN A 225 -5.67 -27.71 9.89
N LEU A 226 -5.74 -28.10 8.62
CA LEU A 226 -5.66 -27.13 7.50
C LEU A 226 -6.93 -26.98 6.63
N LEU A 227 -8.13 -27.29 7.13
CA LEU A 227 -9.40 -27.06 6.42
C LEU A 227 -9.72 -25.58 6.13
N LYS A 228 -8.99 -24.63 6.74
CA LYS A 228 -9.19 -23.18 6.54
C LYS A 228 -8.49 -22.61 5.29
N ILE A 229 -7.48 -23.30 4.75
CA ILE A 229 -6.66 -22.80 3.62
C ILE A 229 -7.42 -22.84 2.29
N GLU A 230 -8.34 -23.80 2.10
CA GLU A 230 -9.11 -23.92 0.85
C GLU A 230 -10.13 -22.80 0.65
N ARG A 231 -10.68 -22.24 1.74
CA ARG A 231 -11.56 -21.05 1.66
C ARG A 231 -10.78 -19.80 1.23
N ILE A 232 -9.56 -19.65 1.74
CA ILE A 232 -8.65 -18.57 1.35
C ILE A 232 -8.29 -18.70 -0.14
N ARG A 233 -8.04 -19.91 -0.64
CA ARG A 233 -7.84 -20.17 -2.09
C ARG A 233 -9.04 -19.77 -2.95
N ARG A 234 -10.28 -20.04 -2.51
CA ARG A 234 -11.49 -19.65 -3.26
C ARG A 234 -11.65 -18.13 -3.36
N ILE A 235 -11.37 -17.41 -2.27
CA ILE A 235 -11.39 -15.94 -2.26
C ILE A 235 -10.25 -15.35 -3.12
N LEU A 236 -9.06 -15.95 -3.08
CA LEU A 236 -7.92 -15.53 -3.89
C LEU A 236 -8.04 -15.93 -5.37
N ASN A 237 -8.80 -16.97 -5.71
CA ASN A 237 -9.09 -17.34 -7.11
C ASN A 237 -10.15 -16.43 -7.74
N ILE A 238 -11.07 -15.85 -6.96
CA ILE A 238 -11.97 -14.78 -7.46
C ILE A 238 -11.15 -13.56 -7.90
N TYR A 239 -10.00 -13.31 -7.25
CA TYR A 239 -9.02 -12.31 -7.68
C TYR A 239 -8.34 -12.62 -9.03
N ARG A 240 -8.48 -13.84 -9.60
CA ARG A 240 -8.01 -14.19 -10.96
C ARG A 240 -8.79 -13.49 -12.07
N THR A 241 -9.94 -12.88 -11.77
CA THR A 241 -10.63 -11.92 -12.67
C THR A 241 -9.91 -10.55 -12.77
N ARG A 242 -8.77 -10.44 -12.05
CA ARG A 242 -7.53 -9.63 -12.16
C ARG A 242 -7.52 -8.28 -12.88
N SER A 243 -8.18 -8.12 -14.02
CA SER A 243 -8.03 -6.89 -14.81
C SER A 243 -9.13 -5.87 -14.50
N VAL A 244 -10.39 -6.29 -14.31
CA VAL A 244 -11.52 -5.34 -14.22
C VAL A 244 -11.58 -4.60 -12.87
N PHE A 245 -11.32 -5.29 -11.76
CA PHE A 245 -11.31 -4.66 -10.43
C PHE A 245 -10.19 -3.64 -10.26
N ASN A 246 -8.98 -3.98 -10.72
CA ASN A 246 -7.88 -3.03 -10.80
C ASN A 246 -8.28 -1.83 -11.67
N ARG A 247 -8.86 -2.04 -12.87
CA ARG A 247 -9.32 -0.95 -13.76
C ARG A 247 -10.31 0.02 -13.08
N ILE A 248 -11.28 -0.49 -12.31
CA ILE A 248 -12.29 0.36 -11.64
C ILE A 248 -11.67 1.16 -10.50
N PHE A 249 -10.93 0.51 -9.59
CA PHE A 249 -10.26 1.20 -8.48
C PHE A 249 -9.32 2.30 -8.97
N ARG A 250 -8.64 2.03 -10.08
CA ARG A 250 -7.70 2.93 -10.77
C ARG A 250 -8.35 4.21 -11.30
N ILE A 251 -9.59 4.15 -11.80
CA ILE A 251 -10.35 5.33 -12.22
C ILE A 251 -10.77 6.17 -11.00
N PHE A 252 -11.24 5.52 -9.93
CA PHE A 252 -11.61 6.21 -8.69
C PHE A 252 -10.43 7.00 -8.08
N ILE A 253 -9.20 6.54 -8.26
CA ILE A 253 -7.99 7.22 -7.78
C ILE A 253 -7.74 8.53 -8.52
N VAL A 254 -7.82 8.53 -9.86
CA VAL A 254 -7.65 9.77 -10.64
C VAL A 254 -8.67 10.82 -10.18
N ILE A 255 -9.92 10.42 -9.95
CA ILE A 255 -10.97 11.30 -9.45
C ILE A 255 -10.64 11.83 -8.05
N ASP A 256 -10.22 10.96 -7.11
CA ASP A 256 -9.94 11.38 -5.74
C ASP A 256 -8.69 12.26 -5.62
N VAL A 257 -7.64 11.96 -6.39
CA VAL A 257 -6.40 12.75 -6.43
C VAL A 257 -6.64 14.11 -7.09
N VAL A 258 -7.39 14.16 -8.19
CA VAL A 258 -7.82 15.43 -8.80
C VAL A 258 -8.63 16.26 -7.81
N LYS A 259 -9.55 15.63 -7.06
CA LYS A 259 -10.35 16.30 -6.03
C LYS A 259 -9.48 16.86 -4.90
N ARG A 260 -8.52 16.10 -4.38
CA ARG A 260 -7.58 16.55 -3.33
C ARG A 260 -6.68 17.69 -3.80
N PHE A 261 -6.22 17.64 -5.05
CA PHE A 261 -5.42 18.71 -5.64
C PHE A 261 -6.23 19.99 -5.82
N TYR A 262 -7.46 19.87 -6.34
CA TYR A 262 -8.37 21.00 -6.49
C TYR A 262 -8.69 21.66 -5.14
N GLN A 263 -8.87 20.85 -4.09
CA GLN A 263 -9.10 21.30 -2.72
C GLN A 263 -7.94 22.16 -2.16
N HIS A 264 -6.69 21.80 -2.41
CA HIS A 264 -5.53 22.48 -1.83
C HIS A 264 -5.08 23.74 -2.58
N ARG A 265 -5.27 23.81 -3.91
CA ARG A 265 -4.81 24.96 -4.71
C ARG A 265 -5.78 26.14 -4.68
N ASN A 266 -7.10 25.87 -4.58
CA ASN A 266 -8.14 26.90 -4.59
C ASN A 266 -9.15 26.66 -3.45
N PRO A 267 -8.78 26.92 -2.18
CA PRO A 267 -9.63 26.64 -1.02
C PRO A 267 -10.97 27.37 -1.09
N GLN A 268 -11.01 28.59 -1.64
CA GLN A 268 -12.25 29.37 -1.79
C GLN A 268 -13.24 28.74 -2.79
N LYS A 269 -12.77 28.28 -3.96
CA LYS A 269 -13.63 27.59 -4.93
C LYS A 269 -14.07 26.23 -4.42
N TYR A 270 -13.21 25.52 -3.69
CA TYR A 270 -13.59 24.24 -3.08
C TYR A 270 -14.61 24.41 -1.95
N LEU A 271 -14.51 25.48 -1.16
CA LEU A 271 -15.51 25.84 -0.16
C LEU A 271 -16.88 26.07 -0.81
N ALA A 272 -16.95 26.79 -1.93
CA ALA A 272 -18.19 26.99 -2.68
C ALA A 272 -18.81 25.65 -3.15
N VAL A 273 -17.99 24.73 -3.68
CA VAL A 273 -18.44 23.38 -4.07
C VAL A 273 -18.93 22.56 -2.87
N LEU A 274 -18.30 22.70 -1.71
CA LEU A 274 -18.75 22.03 -0.48
C LEU A 274 -20.06 22.61 0.05
N GLN A 275 -20.23 23.92 -0.02
CA GLN A 275 -21.47 24.60 0.36
C GLN A 275 -22.63 24.18 -0.57
N GLU A 276 -22.37 24.07 -1.87
CA GLU A 276 -23.35 23.56 -2.83
C GLU A 276 -23.73 22.10 -2.54
N LYS A 277 -22.74 21.24 -2.25
CA LYS A 277 -23.00 19.86 -1.84
C LYS A 277 -23.78 19.76 -0.53
N LEU A 278 -23.50 20.65 0.43
CA LEU A 278 -24.25 20.71 1.68
C LEU A 278 -25.71 21.05 1.42
N ALA A 279 -25.97 22.09 0.61
CA ALA A 279 -27.33 22.50 0.24
C ALA A 279 -28.10 21.36 -0.48
N GLN A 280 -27.44 20.65 -1.41
CA GLN A 280 -28.04 19.48 -2.08
C GLN A 280 -28.38 18.35 -1.09
N LYS A 281 -27.50 18.08 -0.12
CA LYS A 281 -27.74 17.04 0.88
C LYS A 281 -28.83 17.42 1.87
N GLU A 282 -28.94 18.70 2.24
CA GLU A 282 -30.04 19.20 3.06
C GLU A 282 -31.40 19.03 2.35
N GLN A 283 -31.45 19.27 1.03
CA GLN A 283 -32.64 19.01 0.23
C GLN A 283 -32.99 17.51 0.17
N GLU A 284 -32.00 16.62 0.03
CA GLU A 284 -32.23 15.17 0.11
C GLU A 284 -32.78 14.76 1.49
N ILE A 285 -32.20 15.29 2.58
CA ILE A 285 -32.67 15.02 3.94
C ILE A 285 -34.12 15.49 4.11
N ALA A 286 -34.47 16.66 3.58
CA ALA A 286 -35.84 17.18 3.63
C ALA A 286 -36.83 16.26 2.88
N LYS A 287 -36.46 15.76 1.69
CA LYS A 287 -37.27 14.79 0.94
C LYS A 287 -37.47 13.48 1.72
N ILE A 288 -36.40 12.95 2.32
CA ILE A 288 -36.47 11.74 3.13
C ILE A 288 -37.39 11.95 4.35
N LYS A 289 -37.28 13.09 5.05
CA LYS A 289 -38.20 13.42 6.15
C LYS A 289 -39.66 13.48 5.72
N GLN A 290 -39.92 14.00 4.52
CA GLN A 290 -41.27 14.03 3.97
C GLN A 290 -41.79 12.62 3.65
N GLN A 291 -40.94 11.76 3.07
CA GLN A 291 -41.26 10.35 2.84
C GLN A 291 -41.55 9.59 4.14
N ILE A 292 -40.78 9.84 5.20
CA ILE A 292 -41.02 9.27 6.53
C ILE A 292 -42.40 9.70 7.04
N LYS A 293 -42.72 11.00 7.01
CA LYS A 293 -44.00 11.52 7.50
C LYS A 293 -45.20 10.95 6.71
N GLN A 294 -45.07 10.84 5.39
CA GLN A 294 -46.11 10.22 4.55
C GLN A 294 -46.29 8.74 4.88
N THR A 295 -45.20 8.02 5.12
CA THR A 295 -45.24 6.60 5.49
C THR A 295 -45.85 6.40 6.88
N GLU A 296 -45.53 7.26 7.86
CA GLU A 296 -46.15 7.26 9.20
C GLU A 296 -47.66 7.51 9.12
N GLN A 297 -48.10 8.44 8.28
CA GLN A 297 -49.52 8.71 8.05
C GLN A 297 -50.24 7.51 7.42
N LEU A 298 -49.59 6.81 6.47
CA LEU A 298 -50.13 5.59 5.89
C LEU A 298 -50.24 4.46 6.93
N ILE A 299 -49.21 4.27 7.76
CA ILE A 299 -49.22 3.29 8.85
C ILE A 299 -50.36 3.57 9.82
N ASN A 300 -50.50 4.83 10.27
CA ASN A 300 -51.58 5.21 11.19
C ASN A 300 -52.97 5.03 10.58
N LYS A 301 -53.12 5.24 9.27
CA LYS A 301 -54.38 5.02 8.55
C LYS A 301 -54.72 3.53 8.48
N ILE A 302 -53.74 2.67 8.24
CA ILE A 302 -53.91 1.20 8.20
C ILE A 302 -54.17 0.62 9.60
N SER A 303 -53.58 1.20 10.67
CA SER A 303 -53.81 0.72 12.05
C SER A 303 -55.17 1.11 12.63
N HIS A 304 -55.94 1.97 11.94
CA HIS A 304 -57.27 2.41 12.34
C HIS A 304 -58.39 1.85 11.44
N GLU A 305 -58.05 1.03 10.44
CA GLU A 305 -58.96 0.13 9.70
C GLU A 305 -58.88 -1.28 10.28
#